data_AF-A0A5C6F4A4-F1
#
_entry.id   AF-A0A5C6F4A4-F1
#
_cell.length_a   1.000
_cell.length_b   1.000
_cell.length_c   1.000
_cell.angle_alpha   90.00
_cell.angle_beta   90.00
_cell.angle_gamma   90.00
#
_symmetry.space_group_name_H-M   'P 1'
#
loop_
_entity.id
_entity.type
_entity.pdbx_description
1 polymer ?
#
loop_
_entity_poly.entity_id
_entity_poly.type
_entity_poly.pdbx_seq_one_letter_code
_entity_poly.pdbx_strand_id
1 'polypeptide(L)'
;MKYETLKHEFVTHFPDQPEPGVLYISIEYKSVSHLCCCGCGEEVVTPLSPADWQITYDGRSISLSPSIGSWTLRCRSHYVITRGRVREAGQWTDEQIVAGRRRDRLATERQHGTQTQLGETMPKAVQKPRSWFAKLVDWLFGR
;
A
#
# COMPACT_ATOMS: atom_id res chain seq x y z
N MET A 1 22.35 8.81 1.29
CA MET A 1 21.16 8.45 2.13
C MET A 1 21.48 8.58 3.61
N LYS A 2 20.55 8.98 4.49
CA LYS A 2 20.79 9.07 5.96
C LYS A 2 20.46 7.74 6.66
N TYR A 3 19.35 7.11 6.27
CA TYR A 3 18.95 5.81 6.78
C TYR A 3 19.27 4.74 5.72
N GLU A 4 20.22 3.88 6.02
CA GLU A 4 20.73 2.85 5.10
C GLU A 4 20.12 1.47 5.34
N THR A 5 19.46 1.28 6.48
CA THR A 5 18.76 0.05 6.83
C THR A 5 17.49 0.41 7.59
N LEU A 6 16.41 -0.30 7.28
CA LEU A 6 15.11 -0.16 7.90
C LEU A 6 14.75 -1.43 8.66
N LYS A 7 14.19 -1.27 9.86
CA LYS A 7 13.38 -2.32 10.48
C LYS A 7 12.00 -2.30 9.82
N HIS A 8 11.33 -3.44 9.79
CA HIS A 8 9.96 -3.52 9.30
C HIS A 8 9.02 -3.85 10.45
N GLU A 9 7.82 -3.27 10.42
CA GLU A 9 6.78 -3.54 11.39
C GLU A 9 5.45 -3.71 10.67
N PHE A 10 4.81 -4.87 10.87
CA PHE A 10 3.45 -5.07 10.41
C PHE A 10 2.49 -4.44 11.41
N VAL A 11 1.64 -3.54 10.91
CA VAL A 11 0.70 -2.78 11.71
C VAL A 11 -0.68 -2.86 11.10
N THR A 12 -1.72 -2.80 11.92
CA THR A 12 -3.08 -2.59 11.42
C THR A 12 -3.23 -1.13 11.00
N HIS A 13 -2.94 -0.21 11.93
CA HIS A 13 -3.02 1.24 11.74
C HIS A 13 -1.62 1.86 11.79
N PHE A 14 -1.37 2.86 10.95
CA PHE A 14 -0.12 3.61 10.99
C PHE A 14 -0.04 4.46 12.26
N PRO A 15 1.15 4.61 12.86
CA PRO A 15 1.32 5.51 14.00
C PRO A 15 1.09 6.96 13.57
N ASP A 16 0.51 7.76 14.47
CA ASP A 16 0.34 9.21 14.24
C ASP A 16 1.67 9.94 14.01
N GLN A 17 2.76 9.39 14.57
CA GLN A 17 4.12 9.88 14.42
C GLN A 17 5.05 8.73 14.04
N PRO A 18 5.30 8.51 12.74
CA PRO A 18 6.20 7.46 12.27
C PRO A 18 7.64 7.67 12.76
N GLU A 19 8.31 6.60 13.18
CA GLU A 19 9.71 6.68 13.60
C GLU A 19 10.68 6.63 12.41
N PRO A 20 11.80 7.37 12.46
CA PRO A 20 12.83 7.26 11.44
C PRO A 20 13.48 5.87 11.46
N GLY A 21 13.72 5.30 10.27
CA GLY A 21 14.36 3.98 10.16
C GLY A 21 13.41 2.79 10.32
N VAL A 22 12.10 3.03 10.39
CA VAL A 22 11.09 1.98 10.42
C VAL A 22 10.23 2.04 9.16
N LEU A 23 9.99 0.87 8.56
CA LEU A 23 9.09 0.64 7.43
C LEU A 23 7.82 0.00 7.96
N TYR A 24 6.75 0.77 8.07
CA TYR A 24 5.45 0.28 8.54
C TYR A 24 4.66 -0.31 7.37
N ILE A 25 4.12 -1.51 7.54
CA ILE A 25 3.35 -2.21 6.52
C ILE A 25 1.96 -2.52 7.07
N SER A 26 0.93 -1.99 6.41
CA SER A 26 -0.45 -2.41 6.64
C SER A 26 -0.95 -3.24 5.47
N ILE A 27 -1.21 -4.52 5.75
CA ILE A 27 -1.84 -5.42 4.77
C ILE A 27 -3.32 -5.07 4.58
N GLU A 28 -3.99 -4.66 5.65
CA GLU A 28 -5.39 -4.26 5.62
C GLU A 28 -5.62 -3.03 4.74
N TYR A 29 -4.79 -1.99 4.93
CA TYR A 29 -4.85 -0.78 4.11
C TYR A 29 -4.06 -0.88 2.81
N LYS A 30 -3.43 -2.03 2.54
CA LYS A 30 -2.62 -2.30 1.34
C LYS A 30 -1.65 -1.16 1.08
N SER A 31 -0.86 -0.79 2.08
CA SER A 31 0.07 0.32 1.96
C SER A 31 1.26 0.15 2.89
N VAL A 32 2.33 0.85 2.53
CA VAL A 32 3.56 0.93 3.31
C VAL A 32 3.86 2.41 3.55
N SER A 33 4.25 2.75 4.78
CA SER A 33 4.66 4.11 5.15
C SER A 33 5.99 4.10 5.88
N HIS A 34 6.81 5.12 5.62
CA HIS A 34 8.05 5.40 6.35
C HIS A 34 8.43 6.86 6.22
N LEU A 35 9.27 7.36 7.15
CA LEU A 35 9.93 8.65 6.96
C LEU A 35 11.03 8.52 5.90
N CYS A 36 11.11 9.53 5.03
CA CYS A 36 12.00 9.52 3.88
C CYS A 36 13.46 9.20 4.27
N CYS A 37 14.03 8.19 3.61
CA CYS A 37 15.34 7.64 3.95
C CYS A 37 16.51 8.61 3.70
N CYS A 38 16.29 9.71 2.97
CA CYS A 38 17.28 10.79 2.86
C CYS A 38 17.47 11.55 4.19
N GLY A 39 16.50 11.47 5.11
CA GLY A 39 16.56 12.14 6.40
C GLY A 39 15.81 13.46 6.49
N CYS A 40 15.03 13.86 5.48
CA CYS A 40 14.29 15.12 5.49
C CYS A 40 13.06 15.14 6.42
N GLY A 41 12.65 13.99 6.95
CA GLY A 41 11.54 13.88 7.91
C GLY A 41 10.14 13.86 7.29
N GLU A 42 10.03 13.94 5.96
CA GLU A 42 8.77 13.84 5.25
C GLU A 42 8.30 12.38 5.20
N GLU A 43 7.00 12.15 5.39
CA GLU A 43 6.40 10.81 5.26
C GLU A 43 6.28 10.42 3.78
N VAL A 44 6.61 9.16 3.49
CA VAL A 44 6.46 8.56 2.17
C VAL A 44 5.51 7.38 2.29
N VAL A 45 4.40 7.46 1.56
CA VAL A 45 3.41 6.39 1.48
C VAL A 45 3.50 5.72 0.11
N THR A 46 3.55 4.40 0.10
CA THR A 46 3.58 3.57 -1.11
C THR A 46 2.40 2.59 -1.08
N PRO A 47 1.37 2.81 -1.92
CA PRO A 47 0.27 1.86 -2.06
C PRO A 47 0.76 0.51 -2.59
N LEU A 48 0.20 -0.56 -2.04
CA LEU A 48 0.48 -1.92 -2.45
C LEU A 48 -0.56 -2.39 -3.47
N SER A 49 -0.13 -2.57 -4.70
CA SER A 49 -0.93 -3.14 -5.78
C SER A 49 0.00 -3.79 -6.81
N PRO A 50 -0.47 -4.71 -7.66
CA PRO A 50 0.41 -5.27 -8.67
C PRO A 50 0.80 -4.25 -9.76
N ALA A 51 0.12 -3.09 -9.87
CA ALA A 51 0.50 -2.00 -10.78
C ALA A 51 1.38 -0.92 -10.11
N ASP A 52 1.38 -0.82 -8.79
CA ASP A 52 2.15 0.15 -8.02
C ASP A 52 3.34 -0.54 -7.33
N TRP A 53 3.45 -0.44 -6.00
CA TRP A 53 4.48 -1.11 -5.23
C TRP A 53 4.04 -2.50 -4.76
N GLN A 54 5.00 -3.38 -4.66
CA GLN A 54 4.88 -4.75 -4.17
C GLN A 54 5.95 -4.97 -3.11
N ILE A 55 5.58 -5.73 -2.08
CA ILE A 55 6.51 -6.21 -1.06
C ILE A 55 6.83 -7.68 -1.28
N THR A 56 8.06 -8.05 -0.94
CA THR A 56 8.42 -9.44 -0.68
C THR A 56 8.87 -9.56 0.76
N TYR A 57 8.32 -10.53 1.48
CA TYR A 57 8.70 -10.87 2.85
C TYR A 57 9.22 -12.31 2.88
N ASP A 58 10.49 -12.49 3.29
CA ASP A 58 11.13 -13.81 3.38
C ASP A 58 11.06 -14.42 4.80
N GLY A 59 10.23 -13.86 5.67
CA GLY A 59 10.17 -14.23 7.09
C GLY A 59 11.18 -13.51 7.98
N ARG A 60 12.07 -12.69 7.41
CA ARG A 60 13.07 -11.91 8.15
C ARG A 60 13.16 -10.46 7.70
N SER A 61 12.99 -10.18 6.42
CA SER A 61 13.25 -8.88 5.83
C SER A 61 12.27 -8.54 4.72
N ILE A 62 12.03 -7.24 4.53
CA ILE A 62 11.16 -6.72 3.48
C ILE A 62 12.01 -6.18 2.32
N SER A 63 11.62 -6.52 1.10
CA SER A 63 12.02 -5.78 -0.10
C SER A 63 10.80 -5.10 -0.69
N LEU A 64 10.98 -3.88 -1.19
CA LEU A 64 9.93 -3.11 -1.86
C LEU A 64 10.34 -2.83 -3.31
N SER A 65 9.44 -3.10 -4.23
CA SER A 65 9.64 -2.87 -5.67
C SER A 65 8.40 -2.24 -6.29
N PRO A 66 8.52 -1.29 -7.24
CA PRO A 66 9.77 -0.75 -7.80
C PRO A 66 10.47 0.22 -6.83
N SER A 67 11.44 0.98 -7.33
CA SER A 67 12.10 2.03 -6.56
C SER A 67 11.12 3.10 -6.06
N ILE A 68 11.52 3.82 -5.02
CA ILE A 68 10.76 4.93 -4.44
C ILE A 68 11.39 6.23 -4.92
N GLY A 69 10.66 6.99 -5.74
CA GLY A 69 11.04 8.33 -6.16
C GLY A 69 10.18 9.40 -5.50
N SER A 70 10.77 10.22 -4.64
CA SER A 70 10.07 11.29 -3.90
C SER A 70 10.07 12.61 -4.66
N TRP A 71 9.65 12.58 -5.94
CA TRP A 71 9.79 13.70 -6.88
C TRP A 71 8.95 14.94 -6.56
N THR A 72 7.91 14.78 -5.74
CA THR A 72 7.06 15.88 -5.25
C THR A 72 7.62 16.52 -3.98
N LEU A 73 8.54 15.84 -3.28
CA LEU A 73 9.19 16.38 -2.09
C LEU A 73 10.37 17.27 -2.48
N ARG A 74 10.69 18.24 -1.63
CA ARG A 74 11.86 19.12 -1.84
C ARG A 74 13.18 18.36 -1.98
N CYS A 75 13.32 17.22 -1.30
CA CYS A 75 14.54 16.41 -1.32
C CYS A 75 14.75 15.64 -2.64
N ARG A 76 13.68 15.41 -3.43
CA ARG A 76 13.70 14.61 -4.68
C ARG A 76 14.52 13.32 -4.56
N SER A 77 14.51 12.67 -3.41
CA SER A 77 15.31 11.46 -3.18
C SER A 77 14.79 10.29 -4.00
N HIS A 78 15.69 9.41 -4.42
CA HIS A 78 15.35 8.19 -5.14
C HIS A 78 16.16 7.01 -4.61
N TYR A 79 15.48 5.92 -4.28
CA TYR A 79 16.12 4.76 -3.65
C TYR A 79 15.33 3.47 -3.84
N VAL A 80 16.00 2.36 -3.58
CA VAL A 80 15.44 1.01 -3.57
C VAL A 80 15.60 0.44 -2.17
N ILE A 81 14.57 -0.28 -1.68
CA ILE A 81 14.62 -1.04 -0.44
C ILE A 81 14.71 -2.52 -0.78
N THR A 82 15.81 -3.18 -0.42
CA THR A 82 16.01 -4.61 -0.66
C THR A 82 16.52 -5.29 0.61
N ARG A 83 15.78 -6.28 1.11
CA ARG A 83 16.08 -7.00 2.35
C ARG A 83 16.36 -6.05 3.52
N GLY A 84 15.51 -5.03 3.66
CA GLY A 84 15.63 -3.96 4.65
C GLY A 84 16.74 -2.95 4.37
N ARG A 85 17.60 -3.13 3.37
CA ARG A 85 18.66 -2.16 3.04
C ARG A 85 18.18 -1.12 2.05
N VAL A 86 18.53 0.13 2.30
CA VAL A 86 18.24 1.26 1.44
C VAL A 86 19.46 1.55 0.58
N ARG A 87 19.26 1.54 -0.74
CA ARG A 87 20.29 1.91 -1.71
C ARG A 87 19.80 3.09 -2.53
N GLU A 88 20.62 4.13 -2.61
CA GLU A 88 20.35 5.26 -3.48
C GLU A 88 20.23 4.79 -4.93
N ALA A 89 19.25 5.34 -5.63
CA ALA A 89 19.03 5.12 -7.04
C ALA A 89 19.26 6.44 -7.78
N GLY A 90 19.78 6.37 -9.00
CA GLY A 90 20.16 7.55 -9.77
C GLY A 90 18.99 8.52 -9.98
N GLN A 91 19.26 9.82 -9.93
CA GLN A 91 18.25 10.86 -10.15
C GLN A 91 17.57 10.71 -11.51
N TRP A 92 16.27 10.99 -11.55
CA TRP A 92 15.52 11.05 -12.79
C TRP A 92 15.38 12.49 -13.26
N THR A 93 15.53 12.66 -14.57
CA THR A 93 15.11 13.87 -15.29
C THR A 93 13.59 14.03 -15.21
N ASP A 94 13.10 15.25 -15.45
CA ASP A 94 11.67 15.51 -15.44
C ASP A 94 10.95 14.70 -16.54
N GLU A 95 11.58 14.47 -17.70
CA GLU A 95 11.06 13.60 -18.75
C GLU A 95 10.93 12.15 -18.28
N GLN A 96 11.93 11.62 -17.56
CA GLN A 96 11.88 10.28 -16.98
C GLN A 96 10.78 10.15 -15.93
N ILE A 97 10.58 11.19 -15.09
CA ILE A 97 9.50 11.24 -14.09
C ILE A 97 8.13 11.22 -14.77
N VAL A 98 7.93 12.04 -15.80
CA VAL A 98 6.68 12.08 -16.56
C VAL A 98 6.41 10.75 -17.26
N ALA A 99 7.42 10.17 -17.90
CA ALA A 99 7.30 8.88 -18.56
C ALA A 99 7.01 7.74 -17.58
N GLY A 100 7.62 7.75 -16.39
CA GLY A 100 7.33 6.84 -15.28
C GLY A 100 5.88 6.92 -14.84
N ARG A 101 5.43 8.12 -14.43
CA ARG A 101 4.03 8.35 -14.00
C ARG A 101 3.01 7.94 -15.05
N ARG A 102 3.31 8.16 -16.34
CA ARG A 102 2.43 7.71 -17.44
C ARG A 102 2.36 6.19 -17.51
N ARG A 103 3.47 5.48 -17.36
CA ARG A 103 3.49 4.00 -17.36
C ARG A 103 2.69 3.47 -16.17
N ASP A 104 2.89 4.03 -14.99
CA ASP A 104 2.22 3.61 -13.76
C ASP A 104 0.70 3.80 -13.90
N ARG A 105 0.25 4.98 -14.35
CA ARG A 105 -1.18 5.25 -14.62
C ARG A 105 -1.81 4.23 -15.56
N LEU A 106 -1.15 3.94 -16.68
CA LEU A 106 -1.64 2.97 -17.67
C LEU A 106 -1.69 1.55 -17.09
N ALA A 107 -0.77 1.19 -16.19
CA ALA A 107 -0.79 -0.10 -15.51
C ALA A 107 -1.99 -0.20 -14.56
N THR A 108 -2.23 0.84 -13.75
CA THR A 108 -3.39 0.92 -12.84
C THR A 108 -4.72 0.85 -13.59
N GLU A 109 -4.87 1.60 -14.68
CA GLU A 109 -6.09 1.60 -15.53
C GLU A 109 -6.39 0.20 -16.10
N ARG A 110 -5.37 -0.51 -16.58
CA ARG A 110 -5.54 -1.89 -17.09
C ARG A 110 -6.04 -2.83 -16.01
N GLN A 111 -5.50 -2.72 -14.80
CA GLN A 111 -5.93 -3.59 -13.70
C GLN A 111 -7.38 -3.36 -13.28
N HIS A 112 -7.79 -2.10 -13.15
CA HIS A 112 -9.19 -1.79 -12.82
C HIS A 112 -10.14 -2.22 -13.95
N GLY A 113 -9.77 -2.01 -15.22
CA GLY A 113 -10.55 -2.49 -16.36
C GLY A 113 -10.72 -4.01 -16.38
N THR A 114 -9.68 -4.77 -16.04
CA THR A 114 -9.74 -6.24 -15.94
C THR A 114 -10.60 -6.71 -14.76
N GLN A 115 -10.55 -6.04 -13.60
CA GLN A 115 -11.38 -6.39 -12.44
C GLN A 115 -12.88 -6.18 -12.72
N THR A 116 -13.25 -5.11 -13.42
CA THR A 116 -14.63 -4.85 -13.82
C THR A 116 -15.17 -5.96 -14.73
N GLN A 117 -14.35 -6.48 -15.65
CA GLN A 117 -14.78 -7.57 -16.56
C GLN A 117 -14.89 -8.95 -15.89
N LEU A 118 -14.02 -9.27 -14.91
CA LEU A 118 -14.09 -10.54 -14.18
C LEU A 118 -15.25 -10.57 -13.17
N GLY A 119 -15.68 -9.42 -12.65
CA GLY A 119 -16.81 -9.27 -11.74
C GLY A 119 -18.19 -9.44 -12.39
N GLU A 120 -18.28 -9.36 -13.72
CA GLU A 120 -19.55 -9.50 -14.46
C GLU A 120 -19.98 -10.96 -14.71
N THR A 121 -19.13 -11.94 -14.41
CA THR A 121 -19.42 -13.38 -14.59
C THR A 121 -19.85 -14.14 -13.33
N MET A 122 -20.30 -13.47 -12.27
CA MET A 122 -20.97 -14.16 -11.16
C MET A 122 -22.47 -14.34 -11.45
N PRO A 123 -23.01 -15.57 -11.47
CA PRO A 123 -24.46 -15.75 -11.59
C PRO A 123 -25.15 -15.09 -10.40
N LYS A 124 -26.19 -14.28 -10.67
CA LYS A 124 -27.01 -13.62 -9.65
C LYS A 124 -27.42 -14.64 -8.59
N ALA A 125 -26.91 -14.48 -7.37
CA ALA A 125 -27.31 -15.29 -6.23
C ALA A 125 -28.83 -15.16 -6.04
N VAL A 126 -29.53 -16.29 -6.14
CA VAL A 126 -30.96 -16.41 -5.83
C VAL A 126 -31.15 -16.11 -4.34
N GLN A 127 -31.83 -15.00 -4.06
CA GLN A 127 -32.13 -14.57 -2.69
C GLN A 127 -33.18 -15.49 -2.08
N LYS A 128 -32.83 -16.21 -1.01
CA LYS A 128 -33.81 -16.97 -0.21
C LYS A 128 -34.47 -16.04 0.84
N PRO A 129 -35.81 -16.10 1.00
CA PRO A 129 -36.52 -15.26 1.96
C PRO A 129 -36.23 -15.65 3.42
N ARG A 130 -36.19 -14.64 4.29
CA ARG A 130 -35.86 -14.72 5.72
C ARG A 130 -36.90 -15.56 6.50
N SER A 131 -36.41 -16.52 7.29
CA SER A 131 -37.20 -17.43 8.12
C SER A 131 -37.61 -16.82 9.47
N TRP A 132 -38.71 -17.33 10.03
CA TRP A 132 -39.69 -16.69 10.92
C TRP A 132 -39.38 -16.64 12.43
N PHE A 133 -38.17 -16.27 12.86
CA PHE A 133 -37.84 -16.26 14.30
C PHE A 133 -37.74 -14.89 14.99
N ALA A 134 -38.20 -13.80 14.35
CA ALA A 134 -38.21 -12.45 14.93
C ALA A 134 -39.53 -12.08 15.65
N LYS A 135 -40.25 -13.05 16.25
CA LYS A 135 -41.52 -12.79 16.96
C LYS A 135 -41.61 -13.39 18.37
N LEU A 136 -40.48 -13.69 19.03
CA LEU A 136 -40.47 -14.35 20.34
C LEU A 136 -39.70 -13.61 21.45
N VAL A 137 -39.35 -12.32 21.24
CA VAL A 137 -38.66 -11.51 22.26
C VAL A 137 -39.55 -10.41 22.86
N ASP A 138 -40.68 -10.04 22.24
CA ASP A 138 -41.63 -9.06 22.79
C ASP A 138 -42.65 -9.65 23.79
N TRP A 139 -42.49 -10.92 24.21
CA TRP A 139 -43.40 -11.57 25.16
C TRP A 139 -42.78 -11.82 26.56
N LEU A 140 -41.49 -11.54 26.79
CA LEU A 140 -40.81 -11.90 28.05
C LEU A 140 -40.35 -10.74 28.96
N PHE A 141 -40.61 -9.47 28.63
CA PHE A 141 -40.36 -8.36 29.57
C PHE A 141 -41.47 -7.29 29.47
N GLY A 142 -42.60 -7.54 30.14
CA GLY A 142 -43.71 -6.61 30.21
C GLY A 142 -43.46 -5.40 31.12
N ARG A 143 -43.83 -4.21 30.65
CA ARG A 143 -44.79 -3.28 31.28
C ARG A 143 -45.16 -2.17 30.30
#